data_AF-A0A2J8IRT8-F1
#
_entry.id   AF-A0A2J8IRT8-F1
#
_cell.length_a   1.000
_cell.length_b   1.000
_cell.length_c   1.000
_cell.angle_alpha   90.00
_cell.angle_beta   90.00
_cell.angle_gamma   90.00
#
_symmetry.space_group_name_H-M   'P 1'
#
loop_
_entity.id
_entity.type
_entity.pdbx_description
1 polymer ?
#
loop_
_entity_poly.entity_id
_entity_poly.type
_entity_poly.pdbx_seq_one_letter_code
_entity_poly.pdbx_strand_id
1 'polypeptide(L)'
;MALPSRILLWKLVLLQSSAVLLHSGSSVPAAAGSSVVSESAVSWAAGARAVLRCQSPRMVWTQDRLHDRQRVLHWDLRGPGGGPARRLLDLYSAGEQRVYEVRDRGRLELSASAFDDGNFSLLIRAVEETDAGLYTCNLHHHYCHLYESLAVRLEVTDGPPATPAYWDGEKEVLAVARGAPALLTCVNRGHVWTDRHVEEAQQVVHWDRQPPGVPHDRADRLLDLYGSGERRAYGPLFLRDRVAVGADAFERGDFSLRIEPLEVADEGTYSCHLHHHYCGLHERRVFHLTVAEPHAEPPPRGSPGNGSSHSGAPGPDPTLARGHNVINVIVPESRAHFFQQLGYVLATLLLFILLLVTVLLAARRRRGGYEYSDQKSGNSKGKDVNLAEFAVAAGDQMLYGSEDIQLASSPPTDYKNNILKERAELAHSPLPAKYIDLDKDPSGLCLLGA
;
A
#
# COMPACT_ATOMS: atom_id res chain seq x y z
N MET A 1 -7.98 19.81 -52.41
CA MET A 1 -8.00 21.10 -51.67
C MET A 1 -7.37 20.86 -50.32
N ALA A 2 -6.30 21.57 -49.96
CA ALA A 2 -5.62 21.36 -48.68
C ALA A 2 -6.32 22.11 -47.54
N LEU A 3 -6.56 21.47 -46.41
CA LEU A 3 -6.94 22.20 -45.19
C LEU A 3 -5.73 23.05 -44.75
N PRO A 4 -5.94 24.34 -44.40
CA PRO A 4 -4.84 25.17 -43.92
C PRO A 4 -4.33 24.67 -42.57
N SER A 5 -3.01 24.49 -42.47
CA SER A 5 -2.29 23.92 -41.31
C SER A 5 -2.62 24.60 -39.97
N ARG A 6 -3.05 25.87 -39.99
CA ARG A 6 -3.52 26.63 -38.83
C ARG A 6 -4.71 25.98 -38.10
N ILE A 7 -5.62 25.31 -38.82
CA ILE A 7 -6.77 24.63 -38.22
C ILE A 7 -6.33 23.35 -37.49
N LEU A 8 -5.31 22.66 -38.01
CA LEU A 8 -4.74 21.47 -37.37
C LEU A 8 -4.02 21.84 -36.06
N LEU A 9 -3.24 22.93 -36.07
CA LEU A 9 -2.61 23.46 -34.85
C LEU A 9 -3.65 23.85 -33.78
N TRP A 10 -4.73 24.54 -34.18
CA TRP A 10 -5.81 24.90 -33.24
C TRP A 10 -6.47 23.68 -32.60
N LYS A 11 -6.72 22.60 -33.37
CA LYS A 11 -7.23 21.34 -32.81
C LYS A 11 -6.24 20.67 -31.86
N LEU A 12 -4.95 20.69 -32.16
CA LEU A 12 -3.90 20.13 -31.29
C LEU A 12 -3.75 20.92 -29.97
N VAL A 13 -3.83 22.26 -30.02
CA VAL A 13 -3.79 23.12 -28.83
C VAL A 13 -5.04 22.92 -27.96
N LEU A 14 -6.23 22.81 -28.57
CA LEU A 14 -7.46 22.48 -27.83
C LEU A 14 -7.39 21.09 -27.17
N LEU A 15 -6.86 20.07 -27.86
CA LEU A 15 -6.65 18.73 -27.29
C LEU A 15 -5.65 18.73 -26.13
N GLN A 16 -4.59 19.54 -26.19
CA GLN A 16 -3.69 19.71 -25.04
C GLN A 16 -4.34 20.49 -23.88
N SER A 17 -5.12 21.53 -24.15
CA SER A 17 -5.87 22.26 -23.10
C SER A 17 -6.90 21.37 -22.39
N SER A 18 -7.58 20.47 -23.12
CA SER A 18 -8.49 19.48 -22.52
C SER A 18 -7.76 18.43 -21.66
N ALA A 19 -6.50 18.11 -21.96
CA ALA A 19 -5.70 17.21 -21.13
C ALA A 19 -5.16 17.90 -19.85
N VAL A 20 -4.89 19.20 -19.91
CA VAL A 20 -4.41 19.99 -18.76
C VAL A 20 -5.54 20.28 -17.76
N LEU A 21 -6.77 20.47 -18.21
CA LEU A 21 -7.93 20.75 -17.33
C LEU A 21 -8.58 19.52 -16.68
N LEU A 22 -8.08 18.30 -16.97
CA LEU A 22 -8.50 17.06 -16.29
C LEU A 22 -7.53 16.62 -15.18
N HIS A 23 -6.47 17.39 -14.94
CA HIS A 23 -5.54 17.18 -13.82
C HIS A 23 -5.79 18.20 -12.71
N SER A 24 -7.03 18.26 -12.22
CA SER A 24 -7.29 18.66 -10.84
C SER A 24 -6.48 17.73 -9.96
N GLY A 25 -5.34 18.21 -9.46
CA GLY A 25 -4.37 17.40 -8.73
C GLY A 25 -4.99 16.86 -7.46
N SER A 26 -5.52 15.63 -7.52
CA SER A 26 -5.72 14.84 -6.33
C SER A 26 -4.36 14.70 -5.68
N SER A 27 -4.18 15.38 -4.54
CA SER A 27 -3.03 15.23 -3.69
C SER A 27 -3.10 13.89 -2.95
N VAL A 28 -3.09 12.80 -3.72
CA VAL A 28 -2.59 11.51 -3.23
C VAL A 28 -1.14 11.78 -2.85
N PRO A 29 -0.77 11.71 -1.56
CA PRO A 29 0.63 11.76 -1.20
C PRO A 29 1.28 10.56 -1.87
N ALA A 30 2.28 10.80 -2.73
CA ALA A 30 3.11 9.71 -3.24
C ALA A 30 3.61 8.91 -2.03
N ALA A 31 3.32 7.61 -2.00
CA ALA A 31 3.38 6.77 -0.80
C ALA A 31 4.65 7.04 0.02
N ALA A 32 4.49 7.82 1.08
CA ALA A 32 5.61 8.28 1.88
C ALA A 32 6.21 7.08 2.62
N GLY A 33 7.54 6.98 2.61
CA GLY A 33 8.24 5.98 3.40
C GLY A 33 7.85 6.08 4.88
N SER A 34 7.93 4.96 5.60
CA SER A 34 7.40 4.83 6.97
C SER A 34 7.70 6.02 7.87
N SER A 35 6.62 6.70 8.29
CA SER A 35 6.68 7.91 9.08
C SER A 35 7.19 7.63 10.49
N VAL A 36 8.19 8.38 10.96
CA VAL A 36 8.63 8.28 12.36
C VAL A 36 7.58 8.94 13.25
N VAL A 37 6.89 8.13 14.04
CA VAL A 37 5.85 8.58 14.97
C VAL A 37 6.45 8.96 16.33
N SER A 38 7.51 8.28 16.76
CA SER A 38 8.21 8.58 18.00
C SER A 38 9.66 8.08 17.97
N GLU A 39 10.55 8.81 18.61
CA GLU A 39 11.93 8.43 18.89
C GLU A 39 12.18 8.67 20.39
N SER A 40 12.86 7.73 21.06
CA SER A 40 13.00 7.74 22.52
C SER A 40 14.32 7.13 22.98
N ALA A 41 14.97 7.77 23.95
CA ALA A 41 16.10 7.18 24.66
C ALA A 41 15.57 6.49 25.93
N VAL A 42 15.99 5.25 26.15
CA VAL A 42 15.48 4.38 27.21
C VAL A 42 16.63 3.59 27.84
N SER A 43 16.59 3.45 29.16
CA SER A 43 17.70 2.86 29.92
C SER A 43 17.18 1.89 30.98
N TRP A 44 17.82 0.73 31.08
CA TRP A 44 17.53 -0.30 32.07
C TRP A 44 18.83 -0.90 32.62
N ALA A 45 18.77 -1.45 33.83
CA ALA A 45 19.88 -2.23 34.38
C ALA A 45 20.01 -3.59 33.68
N ALA A 46 21.23 -4.09 33.54
CA ALA A 46 21.47 -5.47 33.15
C ALA A 46 20.76 -6.45 34.10
N GLY A 47 20.25 -7.56 33.55
CA GLY A 47 19.41 -8.53 34.25
C GLY A 47 17.92 -8.14 34.35
N ALA A 48 17.55 -6.89 34.08
CA ALA A 48 16.15 -6.47 34.10
C ALA A 48 15.34 -6.96 32.88
N ARG A 49 14.01 -6.82 32.96
CA ARG A 49 13.10 -6.97 31.82
C ARG A 49 12.86 -5.63 31.14
N ALA A 50 13.47 -5.40 29.98
CA ALA A 50 13.16 -4.23 29.16
C ALA A 50 11.82 -4.40 28.43
N VAL A 51 11.07 -3.31 28.26
CA VAL A 51 9.82 -3.28 27.48
C VAL A 51 9.80 -2.05 26.59
N LEU A 52 9.98 -2.24 25.29
CA LEU A 52 9.95 -1.19 24.28
C LEU A 52 8.51 -1.05 23.75
N ARG A 53 7.78 -0.05 24.26
CA ARG A 53 6.33 0.06 24.07
C ARG A 53 5.95 0.43 22.64
N CYS A 54 5.43 -0.51 21.87
CA CYS A 54 4.96 -0.30 20.51
C CYS A 54 3.47 -0.66 20.39
N GLN A 55 2.61 0.35 20.50
CA GLN A 55 1.15 0.20 20.44
C GLN A 55 0.55 1.13 19.38
N SER A 56 -0.44 0.65 18.62
CA SER A 56 -1.21 1.47 17.68
C SER A 56 -2.65 0.95 17.56
N PRO A 57 -3.68 1.77 17.88
CA PRO A 57 -5.08 1.40 17.70
C PRO A 57 -5.42 1.07 16.23
N ARG A 58 -4.73 1.68 15.27
CA ARG A 58 -4.90 1.46 13.82
C ARG A 58 -4.28 0.15 13.31
N MET A 59 -3.71 -0.64 14.22
CA MET A 59 -3.19 -1.99 14.00
C MET A 59 -3.92 -3.03 14.87
N VAL A 60 -5.05 -2.63 15.49
CA VAL A 60 -5.98 -3.57 16.10
C VAL A 60 -6.64 -4.36 14.97
N TRP A 61 -6.60 -5.68 15.08
CA TRP A 61 -7.26 -6.56 14.14
C TRP A 61 -7.92 -7.73 14.85
N THR A 62 -9.19 -7.90 14.50
CA THR A 62 -10.04 -9.03 14.85
C THR A 62 -10.49 -9.67 13.56
N GLN A 63 -10.66 -11.00 13.49
CA GLN A 63 -11.13 -11.66 12.25
C GLN A 63 -12.63 -11.41 11.93
N ASP A 64 -13.24 -10.39 12.53
CA ASP A 64 -14.65 -10.06 12.36
C ASP A 64 -14.87 -9.12 11.16
N ARG A 65 -15.10 -9.76 10.01
CA ARG A 65 -15.38 -9.12 8.72
C ARG A 65 -16.58 -8.16 8.73
N LEU A 66 -17.49 -8.22 9.72
CA LEU A 66 -18.63 -7.31 9.79
C LEU A 66 -18.24 -5.92 10.31
N HIS A 67 -17.42 -5.87 11.37
CA HIS A 67 -16.95 -4.61 11.96
C HIS A 67 -15.84 -3.97 11.11
N ASP A 68 -14.91 -4.77 10.57
CA ASP A 68 -13.78 -4.29 9.76
C ASP A 68 -14.24 -3.52 8.49
N ARG A 69 -15.41 -3.87 7.94
CA ARG A 69 -15.96 -3.29 6.69
C ARG A 69 -16.81 -2.06 6.90
N GLN A 70 -17.07 -1.65 8.14
CA GLN A 70 -18.01 -0.59 8.44
C GLN A 70 -17.45 0.76 7.99
N ARG A 71 -17.96 1.22 6.85
CA ARG A 71 -17.79 2.57 6.34
C ARG A 71 -19.14 3.25 6.38
N VAL A 72 -19.15 4.54 6.67
CA VAL A 72 -20.36 5.37 6.64
C VAL A 72 -20.09 6.66 5.89
N LEU A 73 -20.96 6.93 4.93
CA LEU A 73 -21.15 8.24 4.33
C LEU A 73 -22.25 8.95 5.12
N HIS A 74 -22.07 10.22 5.45
CA HIS A 74 -23.18 11.09 5.80
C HIS A 74 -23.03 12.48 5.21
N TRP A 75 -24.17 13.07 4.85
CA TRP A 75 -24.26 14.46 4.42
C TRP A 75 -24.86 15.32 5.52
N ASP A 76 -24.16 16.38 5.90
CA ASP A 76 -24.62 17.36 6.89
C ASP A 76 -24.81 18.74 6.21
N LEU A 77 -25.75 19.54 6.71
CA LEU A 77 -26.05 20.90 6.22
C LEU A 77 -25.92 21.92 7.34
N ARG A 78 -25.10 22.95 7.12
CA ARG A 78 -25.08 24.19 7.90
C ARG A 78 -25.77 25.30 7.10
N GLY A 79 -26.92 25.77 7.59
CA GLY A 79 -27.66 26.86 6.97
C GLY A 79 -26.93 28.22 7.03
N PRO A 80 -27.41 29.26 6.31
CA PRO A 80 -26.65 30.49 6.07
C PRO A 80 -26.41 31.31 7.35
N GLY A 81 -27.28 31.17 8.35
CA GLY A 81 -27.16 31.83 9.66
C GLY A 81 -26.06 31.28 10.59
N GLY A 82 -25.19 30.38 10.12
CA GLY A 82 -24.01 29.91 10.87
C GLY A 82 -24.32 28.99 12.06
N GLY A 83 -25.52 28.41 12.12
CA GLY A 83 -25.94 27.48 13.17
C GLY A 83 -25.17 26.14 13.18
N PRO A 84 -25.51 25.23 14.12
CA PRO A 84 -24.98 23.86 14.10
C PRO A 84 -25.35 23.16 12.78
N ALA A 85 -24.47 22.28 12.30
CA ALA A 85 -24.78 21.46 11.13
C ALA A 85 -25.83 20.39 11.51
N ARG A 86 -26.88 20.23 10.70
CA ARG A 86 -27.85 19.14 10.84
C ARG A 86 -27.47 17.98 9.92
N ARG A 87 -27.57 16.75 10.40
CA ARG A 87 -27.42 15.56 9.53
C ARG A 87 -28.66 15.40 8.67
N LEU A 88 -28.46 15.23 7.36
CA LEU A 88 -29.55 15.03 6.39
C LEU A 88 -29.86 13.54 6.23
N LEU A 89 -28.81 12.78 5.91
CA LEU A 89 -28.86 11.35 5.68
C LEU A 89 -27.52 10.68 5.98
N ASP A 90 -27.56 9.37 6.20
CA ASP A 90 -26.39 8.51 6.21
C ASP A 90 -26.62 7.19 5.45
N LEU A 91 -25.53 6.59 5.00
CA LEU A 91 -25.48 5.32 4.26
C LEU A 91 -24.27 4.52 4.76
N TYR A 92 -24.52 3.30 5.22
CA TYR A 92 -23.48 2.35 5.59
C TYR A 92 -23.14 1.43 4.42
N SER A 93 -21.89 0.99 4.33
CA SER A 93 -21.39 0.09 3.28
C SER A 93 -22.22 -1.20 3.08
N ALA A 94 -22.75 -1.76 4.17
CA ALA A 94 -23.59 -2.96 4.14
C ALA A 94 -25.07 -2.67 4.54
N GLY A 95 -25.52 -1.41 4.43
CA GLY A 95 -26.85 -0.98 4.89
C GLY A 95 -27.59 -0.12 3.87
N GLU A 96 -28.83 0.23 4.22
CA GLU A 96 -29.66 1.12 3.40
C GLU A 96 -29.45 2.60 3.76
N GLN A 97 -29.82 3.49 2.83
CA GLN A 97 -29.83 4.94 3.07
C GLN A 97 -30.90 5.28 4.12
N ARG A 98 -30.49 5.96 5.19
CA ARG A 98 -31.40 6.54 6.19
C ARG A 98 -31.47 8.05 6.03
N VAL A 99 -32.68 8.58 5.83
CA VAL A 99 -32.96 10.03 5.82
C VAL A 99 -33.60 10.42 7.15
N TYR A 100 -33.02 11.42 7.82
CA TYR A 100 -33.40 11.79 9.19
C TYR A 100 -34.73 12.56 9.23
N GLU A 101 -34.91 13.54 8.35
CA GLU A 101 -36.11 14.38 8.30
C GLU A 101 -37.20 13.82 7.40
N VAL A 102 -38.45 13.87 7.86
CA VAL A 102 -39.60 13.34 7.10
C VAL A 102 -39.83 14.12 5.79
N ARG A 103 -39.60 15.45 5.79
CA ARG A 103 -39.68 16.32 4.60
C ARG A 103 -38.67 15.94 3.51
N ASP A 104 -37.51 15.42 3.93
CA ASP A 104 -36.38 15.17 3.04
C ASP A 104 -36.45 13.73 2.42
N ARG A 105 -37.35 12.86 2.91
CA ARG A 105 -37.58 11.50 2.38
C ARG A 105 -38.07 11.51 0.93
N GLY A 106 -37.42 10.73 0.08
CA GLY A 106 -37.73 10.68 -1.36
C GLY A 106 -37.36 11.96 -2.13
N ARG A 107 -36.82 12.99 -1.45
CA ARG A 107 -36.28 14.21 -2.07
C ARG A 107 -34.75 14.24 -2.05
N LEU A 108 -34.12 13.62 -1.05
CA LEU A 108 -32.68 13.41 -0.95
C LEU A 108 -32.29 11.96 -1.32
N GLU A 109 -31.36 11.80 -2.24
CA GLU A 109 -30.96 10.49 -2.78
C GLU A 109 -29.44 10.39 -2.98
N LEU A 110 -28.90 9.23 -2.61
CA LEU A 110 -27.54 8.79 -2.91
C LEU A 110 -27.55 7.70 -3.98
N SER A 111 -26.39 7.42 -4.58
CA SER A 111 -26.23 6.21 -5.39
C SER A 111 -26.34 4.95 -4.53
N ALA A 112 -27.16 3.99 -4.95
CA ALA A 112 -27.20 2.67 -4.30
C ALA A 112 -25.85 1.91 -4.43
N SER A 113 -25.04 2.25 -5.43
CA SER A 113 -23.71 1.66 -5.68
C SER A 113 -22.57 2.56 -5.20
N ALA A 114 -22.81 3.51 -4.28
CA ALA A 114 -21.83 4.51 -3.89
C ALA A 114 -20.50 3.92 -3.38
N PHE A 115 -20.55 2.81 -2.65
CA PHE A 115 -19.37 2.07 -2.19
C PHE A 115 -18.80 1.10 -3.25
N ASP A 116 -19.47 0.88 -4.38
CA ASP A 116 -18.91 0.12 -5.51
C ASP A 116 -18.06 0.99 -6.44
N ASP A 117 -18.42 2.25 -6.63
CA ASP A 117 -17.82 3.16 -7.63
C ASP A 117 -17.14 4.41 -7.04
N GLY A 118 -17.28 4.62 -5.73
CA GLY A 118 -16.75 5.78 -5.01
C GLY A 118 -17.53 7.07 -5.28
N ASN A 119 -18.78 6.99 -5.75
CA ASN A 119 -19.64 8.14 -6.02
C ASN A 119 -20.64 8.38 -4.87
N PHE A 120 -20.25 9.27 -3.98
CA PHE A 120 -20.94 9.64 -2.75
C PHE A 120 -21.81 10.91 -2.92
N SER A 121 -22.05 11.34 -4.17
CA SER A 121 -22.76 12.57 -4.51
C SER A 121 -24.22 12.55 -4.03
N LEU A 122 -24.70 13.71 -3.57
CA LEU A 122 -26.08 13.90 -3.08
C LEU A 122 -26.96 14.54 -4.15
N LEU A 123 -28.03 13.86 -4.54
CA LEU A 123 -29.10 14.41 -5.37
C LEU A 123 -30.19 15.01 -4.48
N ILE A 124 -30.52 16.28 -4.70
CA ILE A 124 -31.71 16.96 -4.20
C ILE A 124 -32.67 17.09 -5.38
N ARG A 125 -33.82 16.40 -5.35
CA ARG A 125 -34.75 16.34 -6.51
C ARG A 125 -35.36 17.70 -6.90
N ALA A 126 -35.66 18.53 -5.90
CA ALA A 126 -36.22 19.86 -6.07
C ALA A 126 -35.73 20.76 -4.93
N VAL A 127 -35.02 21.83 -5.29
CA VAL A 127 -34.39 22.76 -4.33
C VAL A 127 -35.36 23.83 -3.86
N GLU A 128 -35.41 24.04 -2.54
CA GLU A 128 -36.15 25.11 -1.86
C GLU A 128 -35.19 26.17 -1.31
N GLU A 129 -35.65 27.39 -1.07
CA GLU A 129 -34.85 28.47 -0.48
C GLU A 129 -34.19 28.07 0.86
N THR A 130 -34.89 27.25 1.66
CA THR A 130 -34.38 26.73 2.95
C THR A 130 -33.23 25.73 2.81
N ASP A 131 -32.94 25.26 1.61
CA ASP A 131 -31.83 24.34 1.34
C ASP A 131 -30.51 25.10 1.08
N ALA A 132 -30.55 26.43 0.89
CA ALA A 132 -29.34 27.23 0.75
C ALA A 132 -28.42 27.05 1.96
N GLY A 133 -27.11 26.88 1.73
CA GLY A 133 -26.16 26.68 2.83
C GLY A 133 -24.91 25.91 2.44
N LEU A 134 -24.14 25.54 3.46
CA LEU A 134 -22.91 24.76 3.34
C LEU A 134 -23.21 23.29 3.64
N TYR A 135 -23.07 22.44 2.63
CA TYR A 135 -23.16 20.99 2.75
C TYR A 135 -21.76 20.41 2.97
N THR A 136 -21.65 19.37 3.79
CA THR A 136 -20.44 18.55 3.87
C THR A 136 -20.77 17.09 3.57
N CYS A 137 -20.02 16.51 2.63
CA CYS A 137 -19.94 15.06 2.39
C CYS A 137 -18.86 14.51 3.31
N ASN A 138 -19.20 13.58 4.20
CA ASN A 138 -18.29 13.06 5.21
C ASN A 138 -18.19 11.54 5.08
N LEU A 139 -16.97 11.04 4.91
CA LEU A 139 -16.66 9.62 4.80
C LEU A 139 -15.87 9.18 6.03
N HIS A 140 -16.38 8.18 6.74
CA HIS A 140 -15.69 7.55 7.87
C HIS A 140 -15.41 6.09 7.55
N HIS A 141 -14.17 5.66 7.75
CA HIS A 141 -13.79 4.25 7.77
C HIS A 141 -13.47 3.89 9.22
N HIS A 142 -14.36 3.14 9.88
CA HIS A 142 -14.24 2.88 11.31
C HIS A 142 -12.98 2.06 11.64
N TYR A 143 -12.70 1.05 10.83
CA TYR A 143 -11.58 0.14 10.99
C TYR A 143 -10.22 0.82 10.71
N CYS A 144 -10.08 1.53 9.59
CA CYS A 144 -8.84 2.27 9.30
C CYS A 144 -8.68 3.56 10.11
N HIS A 145 -9.69 3.96 10.89
CA HIS A 145 -9.80 5.27 11.55
C HIS A 145 -9.53 6.45 10.60
N LEU A 146 -10.03 6.36 9.36
CA LEU A 146 -9.90 7.42 8.35
C LEU A 146 -11.15 8.30 8.33
N TYR A 147 -10.94 9.59 8.11
CA TYR A 147 -11.98 10.59 7.94
C TYR A 147 -11.63 11.48 6.76
N GLU A 148 -12.54 11.60 5.80
CA GLU A 148 -12.44 12.51 4.67
C GLU A 148 -13.70 13.38 4.62
N SER A 149 -13.55 14.67 4.30
CA SER A 149 -14.66 15.61 4.24
C SER A 149 -14.52 16.56 3.05
N LEU A 150 -15.57 16.68 2.25
CA LEU A 150 -15.67 17.63 1.14
C LEU A 150 -16.82 18.60 1.41
N ALA A 151 -16.56 19.90 1.26
CA ALA A 151 -17.56 20.93 1.42
C ALA A 151 -18.07 21.44 0.06
N VAL A 152 -19.38 21.66 -0.05
CA VAL A 152 -20.04 22.26 -1.23
C VAL A 152 -21.06 23.29 -0.74
N ARG A 153 -21.05 24.50 -1.31
CA ARG A 153 -22.01 25.56 -0.99
C ARG A 153 -23.14 25.55 -2.02
N LEU A 154 -24.39 25.40 -1.56
CA LEU A 154 -25.58 25.51 -2.40
C LEU A 154 -26.16 26.92 -2.28
N GLU A 155 -26.30 27.60 -3.42
CA GLU A 155 -26.96 28.89 -3.56
C GLU A 155 -28.27 28.68 -4.34
N VAL A 156 -29.36 29.30 -3.87
CA VAL A 156 -30.69 29.12 -4.47
C VAL A 156 -31.13 30.42 -5.13
N THR A 157 -31.54 30.35 -6.40
CA THR A 157 -31.90 31.51 -7.21
C THR A 157 -33.34 31.42 -7.72
N ASP A 158 -34.02 32.55 -7.91
CA ASP A 158 -35.42 32.57 -8.41
C ASP A 158 -35.56 32.09 -9.87
N GLY A 159 -34.46 32.15 -10.63
CA GLY A 159 -34.40 31.69 -12.03
C GLY A 159 -33.06 31.06 -12.37
N PRO A 160 -32.87 30.59 -13.61
CA PRO A 160 -31.62 29.96 -14.06
C PRO A 160 -30.41 30.88 -13.84
N PRO A 161 -29.40 30.44 -13.05
CA PRO A 161 -28.23 31.26 -12.78
C PRO A 161 -27.32 31.36 -14.01
N ALA A 162 -26.67 32.52 -14.17
CA ALA A 162 -25.72 32.75 -15.26
C ALA A 162 -24.46 31.87 -15.15
N THR A 163 -24.05 31.55 -13.91
CA THR A 163 -22.94 30.65 -13.59
C THR A 163 -23.45 29.58 -12.63
N PRO A 164 -23.81 28.37 -13.11
CA PRO A 164 -24.43 27.35 -12.27
C PRO A 164 -23.45 26.65 -11.31
N ALA A 165 -22.16 26.59 -11.64
CA ALA A 165 -21.12 26.02 -10.78
C ALA A 165 -19.83 26.84 -10.89
N TYR A 166 -19.17 27.10 -9.77
CA TYR A 166 -17.87 27.78 -9.71
C TYR A 166 -17.07 27.39 -8.46
N TRP A 167 -15.78 27.68 -8.44
CA TRP A 167 -14.90 27.51 -7.27
C TRP A 167 -14.70 28.86 -6.59
N ASP A 168 -14.93 28.97 -5.27
CA ASP A 168 -14.79 30.23 -4.54
C ASP A 168 -13.39 30.50 -3.96
N GLY A 169 -12.46 29.58 -4.19
CA GLY A 169 -11.10 29.58 -3.63
C GLY A 169 -10.88 28.48 -2.60
N GLU A 170 -11.94 28.06 -1.91
CA GLU A 170 -11.91 27.04 -0.84
C GLU A 170 -12.77 25.82 -1.17
N LYS A 171 -13.91 26.01 -1.84
CA LYS A 171 -14.91 24.97 -2.12
C LYS A 171 -15.68 25.20 -3.42
N GLU A 172 -16.37 24.15 -3.86
CA GLU A 172 -17.33 24.23 -4.96
C GLU A 172 -18.59 24.97 -4.50
N VAL A 173 -19.10 25.84 -5.36
CA VAL A 173 -20.36 26.57 -5.18
C VAL A 173 -21.27 26.22 -6.34
N LEU A 174 -22.44 25.68 -6.01
CA LEU A 174 -23.48 25.31 -6.95
C LEU A 174 -24.65 26.27 -6.79
N ALA A 175 -24.93 27.08 -7.81
CA ALA A 175 -26.12 27.91 -7.89
C ALA A 175 -27.22 27.14 -8.64
N VAL A 176 -28.41 27.04 -8.05
CA VAL A 176 -29.53 26.25 -8.60
C VAL A 176 -30.84 27.02 -8.51
N ALA A 177 -31.58 27.03 -9.62
CA ALA A 177 -32.90 27.64 -9.67
C ALA A 177 -33.90 26.91 -8.76
N ARG A 178 -34.75 27.66 -8.05
CA ARG A 178 -35.77 27.08 -7.15
C ARG A 178 -36.66 26.08 -7.88
N GLY A 179 -36.80 24.89 -7.32
CA GLY A 179 -37.57 23.76 -7.88
C GLY A 179 -36.80 22.90 -8.89
N ALA A 180 -35.60 23.30 -9.34
CA ALA A 180 -34.74 22.43 -10.14
C ALA A 180 -34.01 21.40 -9.27
N PRO A 181 -33.52 20.28 -9.84
CA PRO A 181 -32.65 19.35 -9.12
C PRO A 181 -31.23 19.89 -8.94
N ALA A 182 -30.60 19.55 -7.82
CA ALA A 182 -29.19 19.80 -7.55
C ALA A 182 -28.44 18.48 -7.33
N LEU A 183 -27.27 18.32 -7.95
CA LEU A 183 -26.36 17.21 -7.68
C LEU A 183 -25.09 17.78 -7.03
N LEU A 184 -24.94 17.56 -5.73
CA LEU A 184 -23.75 17.94 -4.99
C LEU A 184 -22.70 16.84 -5.15
N THR A 185 -21.68 17.15 -5.92
CA THR A 185 -20.56 16.29 -6.30
C THR A 185 -19.73 15.86 -5.09
N CYS A 186 -19.61 14.55 -4.87
CA CYS A 186 -18.67 13.97 -3.92
C CYS A 186 -18.18 12.63 -4.46
N VAL A 187 -16.91 12.57 -4.88
CA VAL A 187 -16.33 11.37 -5.51
C VAL A 187 -14.96 11.07 -4.90
N ASN A 188 -14.83 9.90 -4.29
CA ASN A 188 -13.55 9.39 -3.79
C ASN A 188 -13.40 7.91 -4.21
N ARG A 189 -12.51 7.67 -5.17
CA ARG A 189 -12.23 6.33 -5.73
C ARG A 189 -11.02 5.64 -5.11
N GLY A 190 -10.56 6.11 -3.95
CA GLY A 190 -9.52 5.43 -3.18
C GLY A 190 -9.96 4.01 -2.83
N HIS A 191 -9.06 3.03 -2.93
CA HIS A 191 -9.41 1.60 -2.77
C HIS A 191 -10.09 1.33 -1.42
N VAL A 192 -9.62 1.98 -0.35
CA VAL A 192 -10.16 1.90 1.02
C VAL A 192 -11.62 2.35 1.14
N TRP A 193 -12.10 3.19 0.23
CA TRP A 193 -13.48 3.68 0.18
C TRP A 193 -14.39 2.82 -0.72
N THR A 194 -13.87 1.79 -1.38
CA THR A 194 -14.61 1.00 -2.38
C THR A 194 -14.55 -0.51 -2.13
N ASP A 195 -15.61 -1.24 -2.46
CA ASP A 195 -15.69 -2.71 -2.27
C ASP A 195 -14.87 -3.54 -3.28
N ARG A 196 -14.10 -2.88 -4.15
CA ARG A 196 -13.33 -3.53 -5.23
C ARG A 196 -12.07 -4.26 -4.78
N HIS A 197 -11.62 -4.07 -3.54
CA HIS A 197 -10.33 -4.57 -3.06
C HIS A 197 -10.49 -5.47 -1.84
N VAL A 198 -9.78 -6.60 -1.85
CA VAL A 198 -9.86 -7.60 -0.78
C VAL A 198 -8.95 -7.19 0.38
N GLU A 199 -9.52 -7.15 1.59
CA GLU A 199 -8.83 -6.81 2.85
C GLU A 199 -7.82 -7.89 3.32
N GLU A 200 -7.63 -8.96 2.53
CA GLU A 200 -6.65 -10.02 2.75
C GLU A 200 -5.18 -9.52 2.65
N ALA A 201 -4.98 -8.25 2.30
CA ALA A 201 -3.68 -7.60 2.31
C ALA A 201 -3.09 -7.57 3.74
N GLN A 202 -2.12 -8.46 3.96
CA GLN A 202 -1.57 -8.81 5.26
C GLN A 202 -1.04 -7.58 6.05
N GLN A 203 -1.54 -7.40 7.27
CA GLN A 203 -0.88 -6.54 8.24
C GLN A 203 0.40 -7.20 8.71
N VAL A 204 1.48 -6.42 8.79
CA VAL A 204 2.77 -6.87 9.31
C VAL A 204 3.34 -5.83 10.26
N VAL A 205 3.84 -6.31 11.39
CA VAL A 205 4.69 -5.54 12.30
C VAL A 205 6.06 -6.19 12.30
N HIS A 206 7.10 -5.39 12.10
CA HIS A 206 8.46 -5.88 12.20
C HIS A 206 9.29 -5.07 13.18
N TRP A 207 10.19 -5.79 13.86
CA TRP A 207 11.21 -5.20 14.71
C TRP A 207 12.56 -5.35 14.05
N ASP A 208 13.28 -4.24 13.97
CA ASP A 208 14.66 -4.15 13.51
C ASP A 208 15.58 -3.73 14.66
N ARG A 209 16.82 -4.20 14.64
CA ARG A 209 17.89 -3.83 15.58
C ARG A 209 19.10 -3.32 14.81
N GLN A 210 19.62 -2.19 15.26
CA GLN A 210 20.84 -1.57 14.76
C GLN A 210 21.85 -1.49 15.92
N PRO A 211 22.92 -2.31 15.90
CA PRO A 211 23.98 -2.24 16.90
C PRO A 211 24.69 -0.87 16.91
N PRO A 212 25.33 -0.48 18.03
CA PRO A 212 26.13 0.74 18.09
C PRO A 212 27.19 0.80 16.98
N GLY A 213 27.29 1.95 16.32
CA GLY A 213 28.24 2.17 15.22
C GLY A 213 27.83 1.63 13.84
N VAL A 214 26.73 0.86 13.74
CA VAL A 214 26.13 0.48 12.44
C VAL A 214 25.27 1.65 11.92
N PRO A 215 25.28 2.01 10.63
CA PRO A 215 24.44 3.10 10.11
C PRO A 215 22.98 2.64 9.85
N HIS A 216 22.05 3.60 9.75
CA HIS A 216 20.60 3.34 9.70
C HIS A 216 20.11 2.56 8.45
N ASP A 217 20.89 2.50 7.37
CA ASP A 217 20.58 1.71 6.17
C ASP A 217 20.84 0.20 6.36
N ARG A 218 21.39 -0.21 7.50
CA ARG A 218 21.84 -1.58 7.80
C ARG A 218 21.34 -2.09 9.14
N ALA A 219 20.10 -1.74 9.51
CA ALA A 219 19.45 -2.38 10.65
C ALA A 219 19.13 -3.85 10.29
N ASP A 220 19.46 -4.76 11.20
CA ASP A 220 19.16 -6.19 11.05
C ASP A 220 17.71 -6.46 11.46
N ARG A 221 17.00 -7.28 10.67
CA ARG A 221 15.69 -7.77 11.06
C ARG A 221 15.82 -8.65 12.32
N LEU A 222 14.92 -8.45 13.29
CA LEU A 222 14.83 -9.22 14.53
C LEU A 222 13.56 -10.08 14.60
N LEU A 223 12.39 -9.52 14.30
CA LEU A 223 11.11 -10.23 14.29
C LEU A 223 10.21 -9.73 13.16
N ASP A 224 9.49 -10.64 12.49
CA ASP A 224 8.26 -10.33 11.76
C ASP A 224 7.06 -10.95 12.49
N LEU A 225 5.98 -10.18 12.62
CA LEU A 225 4.69 -10.59 13.17
C LEU A 225 3.62 -10.30 12.12
N TYR A 226 2.88 -11.33 11.71
CA TYR A 226 1.84 -11.20 10.70
C TYR A 226 0.44 -11.32 11.31
N GLY A 227 -0.52 -10.58 10.76
CA GLY A 227 -1.92 -10.66 11.19
C GLY A 227 -2.46 -12.10 11.15
N SER A 228 -2.02 -12.91 10.17
CA SER A 228 -2.34 -14.35 10.06
C SER A 228 -1.91 -15.23 11.25
N GLY A 229 -1.19 -14.68 12.23
CA GLY A 229 -0.64 -15.42 13.37
C GLY A 229 0.75 -16.00 13.11
N GLU A 230 1.26 -15.93 11.88
CA GLU A 230 2.63 -16.32 11.56
C GLU A 230 3.64 -15.38 12.25
N ARG A 231 4.73 -15.96 12.76
CA ARG A 231 5.82 -15.24 13.43
C ARG A 231 7.14 -15.76 12.90
N ARG A 232 8.06 -14.86 12.55
CA ARG A 232 9.42 -15.20 12.14
C ARG A 232 10.41 -14.46 13.02
N ALA A 233 11.46 -15.16 13.44
CA ALA A 233 12.48 -14.63 14.33
C ALA A 233 13.86 -14.77 13.68
N TYR A 234 14.61 -13.68 13.71
CA TYR A 234 15.84 -13.45 12.97
C TYR A 234 16.95 -12.97 13.93
N GLY A 235 18.12 -12.67 13.39
CA GLY A 235 19.27 -12.26 14.18
C GLY A 235 19.91 -13.40 14.99
N PRO A 236 20.79 -13.08 15.94
CA PRO A 236 21.61 -14.08 16.62
C PRO A 236 20.83 -14.84 17.70
N LEU A 237 21.13 -16.13 17.84
CA LEU A 237 20.47 -17.05 18.77
C LEU A 237 20.43 -16.52 20.22
N PHE A 238 21.53 -15.91 20.69
CA PHE A 238 21.65 -15.39 22.06
C PHE A 238 20.63 -14.30 22.41
N LEU A 239 20.16 -13.53 21.42
CA LEU A 239 19.12 -12.52 21.60
C LEU A 239 17.74 -13.11 21.28
N ARG A 240 17.64 -13.92 20.23
CA ARG A 240 16.37 -14.47 19.71
C ARG A 240 15.56 -15.21 20.77
N ASP A 241 16.23 -15.95 21.65
CA ASP A 241 15.55 -16.76 22.67
C ASP A 241 15.20 -15.94 23.94
N ARG A 242 15.64 -14.67 24.02
CA ARG A 242 15.35 -13.69 25.10
C ARG A 242 14.34 -12.61 24.69
N VAL A 243 13.96 -12.55 23.41
CA VAL A 243 12.99 -11.54 22.89
C VAL A 243 11.60 -12.11 22.69
N ALA A 244 10.58 -11.36 23.11
CA ALA A 244 9.19 -11.79 23.00
C ALA A 244 8.22 -10.62 22.74
N VAL A 245 7.12 -10.94 22.05
CA VAL A 245 5.95 -10.06 21.87
C VAL A 245 4.69 -10.88 22.20
N GLY A 246 3.66 -10.25 22.79
CA GLY A 246 2.42 -10.92 23.23
C GLY A 246 1.78 -11.78 22.15
N ALA A 247 1.12 -12.89 22.52
CA ALA A 247 0.48 -13.82 21.58
C ALA A 247 -0.67 -13.15 20.80
N ASP A 248 -1.46 -12.38 21.55
CA ASP A 248 -2.63 -11.57 21.22
C ASP A 248 -2.24 -10.10 20.89
N ALA A 249 -1.14 -9.92 20.16
CA ALA A 249 -0.62 -8.59 19.81
C ALA A 249 -1.57 -7.81 18.89
N PHE A 250 -2.08 -8.45 17.84
CA PHE A 250 -3.02 -7.83 16.90
C PHE A 250 -4.39 -7.55 17.52
N GLU A 251 -4.90 -8.43 18.38
CA GLU A 251 -6.20 -8.23 19.06
C GLU A 251 -6.23 -6.98 19.94
N ARG A 252 -5.08 -6.59 20.53
CA ARG A 252 -4.95 -5.40 21.37
C ARG A 252 -4.23 -4.21 20.70
N GLY A 253 -3.71 -4.39 19.49
CA GLY A 253 -2.78 -3.44 18.86
C GLY A 253 -1.50 -3.21 19.67
N ASP A 254 -1.01 -4.22 20.42
CA ASP A 254 0.16 -4.14 21.29
C ASP A 254 1.28 -5.09 20.85
N PHE A 255 2.28 -4.50 20.20
CA PHE A 255 3.45 -5.15 19.61
C PHE A 255 4.74 -4.87 20.40
N SER A 256 4.61 -4.48 21.67
CA SER A 256 5.74 -4.08 22.52
C SER A 256 6.77 -5.20 22.67
N LEU A 257 8.03 -4.91 22.33
CA LEU A 257 9.14 -5.86 22.45
C LEU A 257 9.54 -5.99 23.91
N ARG A 258 9.64 -7.23 24.39
CA ARG A 258 10.17 -7.58 25.71
C ARG A 258 11.53 -8.23 25.51
N ILE A 259 12.52 -7.85 26.32
CA ILE A 259 13.85 -8.46 26.33
C ILE A 259 14.16 -8.86 27.78
N GLU A 260 14.38 -10.15 28.03
CA GLU A 260 14.56 -10.68 29.39
C GLU A 260 15.41 -11.97 29.40
N PRO A 261 16.44 -12.07 30.26
CA PRO A 261 17.11 -10.97 30.97
C PRO A 261 17.82 -10.03 29.98
N LEU A 262 17.97 -8.75 30.31
CA LEU A 262 18.71 -7.78 29.49
C LEU A 262 20.23 -7.90 29.70
N GLU A 263 21.01 -7.87 28.62
CA GLU A 263 22.48 -7.94 28.62
C GLU A 263 23.09 -6.67 28.02
N VAL A 264 24.32 -6.30 28.43
CA VAL A 264 25.02 -5.12 27.89
C VAL A 264 25.21 -5.20 26.36
N ALA A 265 25.37 -6.41 25.81
CA ALA A 265 25.46 -6.66 24.37
C ALA A 265 24.16 -6.37 23.59
N ASP A 266 23.03 -6.17 24.28
CA ASP A 266 21.75 -5.82 23.68
C ASP A 266 21.64 -4.31 23.37
N GLU A 267 22.51 -3.47 23.94
CA GLU A 267 22.57 -2.03 23.65
C GLU A 267 22.50 -1.74 22.14
N GLY A 268 21.77 -0.70 21.75
CA GLY A 268 21.59 -0.33 20.35
C GLY A 268 20.27 0.39 20.08
N THR A 269 20.00 0.64 18.79
CA THR A 269 18.73 1.26 18.36
C THR A 269 17.78 0.19 17.85
N TYR A 270 16.60 0.11 18.45
CA TYR A 270 15.52 -0.79 18.06
C TYR A 270 14.42 0.01 17.35
N SER A 271 13.92 -0.49 16.23
CA SER A 271 12.83 0.14 15.49
C SER A 271 11.65 -0.82 15.34
N CYS A 272 10.48 -0.39 15.80
CA CYS A 272 9.20 -1.04 15.55
C CYS A 272 8.55 -0.39 14.32
N HIS A 273 8.25 -1.17 13.30
CA HIS A 273 7.59 -0.71 12.08
C HIS A 273 6.25 -1.40 11.94
N LEU A 274 5.19 -0.63 11.69
CA LEU A 274 3.83 -1.12 11.58
C LEU A 274 3.28 -0.78 10.20
N HIS A 275 2.89 -1.82 9.48
CA HIS A 275 2.44 -1.73 8.09
C HIS A 275 1.02 -2.30 7.98
N HIS A 276 0.07 -1.44 7.64
CA HIS A 276 -1.29 -1.83 7.29
C HIS A 276 -1.52 -1.53 5.81
N HIS A 277 -1.33 -2.54 4.96
CA HIS A 277 -1.36 -2.33 3.50
C HIS A 277 -2.73 -1.83 3.02
N TYR A 278 -3.84 -2.37 3.53
CA TYR A 278 -5.18 -1.95 3.13
C TYR A 278 -5.48 -0.51 3.55
N CYS A 279 -5.19 -0.13 4.80
CA CYS A 279 -5.40 1.24 5.30
C CYS A 279 -4.31 2.24 4.88
N GLY A 280 -3.25 1.81 4.18
CA GLY A 280 -2.10 2.65 3.82
C GLY A 280 -1.25 3.13 5.00
N LEU A 281 -1.28 2.41 6.13
CA LEU A 281 -0.57 2.82 7.34
C LEU A 281 0.90 2.42 7.28
N HIS A 282 1.79 3.38 7.52
CA HIS A 282 3.23 3.15 7.69
C HIS A 282 3.78 3.98 8.87
N GLU A 283 3.82 3.36 10.05
CA GLU A 283 4.35 3.95 11.29
C GLU A 283 5.70 3.34 11.67
N ARG A 284 6.64 4.15 12.18
CA ARG A 284 7.89 3.71 12.80
C ARG A 284 8.06 4.32 14.19
N ARG A 285 8.43 3.51 15.18
CA ARG A 285 8.80 3.93 16.54
C ARG A 285 10.22 3.48 16.86
N VAL A 286 11.08 4.41 17.27
CA VAL A 286 12.52 4.20 17.48
C VAL A 286 12.86 4.29 18.96
N PHE A 287 13.71 3.38 19.43
CA PHE A 287 14.15 3.25 20.82
C PHE A 287 15.67 3.11 20.86
N HIS A 288 16.38 4.10 21.40
CA HIS A 288 17.81 3.98 21.72
C HIS A 288 17.92 3.37 23.11
N LEU A 289 18.20 2.06 23.14
CA LEU A 289 18.34 1.26 24.36
C LEU A 289 19.77 1.35 24.87
N THR A 290 19.97 1.89 26.07
CA THR A 290 21.22 1.79 26.83
C THR A 290 21.07 0.81 27.99
N VAL A 291 22.14 0.09 28.32
CA VAL A 291 22.13 -0.92 29.39
C VAL A 291 23.12 -0.52 30.46
N ALA A 292 22.61 -0.12 31.63
CA ALA A 292 23.44 0.21 32.77
C ALA A 292 23.99 -1.10 33.41
N GLU A 293 25.30 -1.13 33.66
CA GLU A 293 25.90 -2.20 34.45
C GLU A 293 25.26 -2.24 35.86
N PRO A 294 25.15 -3.42 36.50
CA PRO A 294 24.64 -3.51 37.86
C PRO A 294 25.55 -2.70 38.79
N HIS A 295 24.97 -1.83 39.61
CA HIS A 295 25.72 -1.18 40.68
C HIS A 295 26.28 -2.27 41.60
N ALA A 296 27.59 -2.51 41.53
CA ALA A 296 28.27 -3.36 42.48
C ALA A 296 28.12 -2.75 43.87
N GLU A 297 27.33 -3.39 44.73
CA GLU A 297 27.19 -2.98 46.12
C GLU A 297 28.59 -3.07 46.77
N PRO A 298 29.14 -1.96 47.30
CA PRO A 298 30.49 -2.00 47.87
C PRO A 298 30.49 -2.98 49.04
N PRO A 299 31.50 -3.87 49.14
CA PRO A 299 31.49 -4.93 50.14
C PRO A 299 31.32 -4.34 51.54
N PRO A 300 30.49 -4.95 52.41
CA PRO A 300 30.17 -4.39 53.71
C PRO A 300 31.47 -4.13 54.49
N ARG A 301 31.67 -2.88 54.89
CA ARG A 301 32.84 -2.47 55.67
C ARG A 301 32.84 -3.22 56.99
N GLY A 302 33.68 -4.25 57.10
CA GLY A 302 33.88 -4.99 58.35
C GLY A 302 34.27 -4.04 59.47
N SER A 303 33.65 -4.20 60.64
CA SER A 303 34.00 -3.43 61.83
C SER A 303 35.48 -3.62 62.21
N PRO A 304 36.15 -2.60 62.77
CA PRO A 304 37.58 -2.65 63.02
C PRO A 304 37.94 -3.63 64.15
N GLY A 305 38.34 -4.84 63.78
CA GLY A 305 38.98 -5.80 64.68
C GLY A 305 40.41 -5.37 64.99
N ASN A 306 40.68 -5.02 66.24
CA ASN A 306 42.02 -4.74 66.74
C ASN A 306 42.80 -6.06 66.90
N GLY A 307 43.92 -6.24 66.20
CA GLY A 307 44.72 -7.47 66.27
C GLY A 307 45.96 -7.44 65.38
N SER A 308 47.13 -7.26 66.00
CA SER A 308 48.43 -7.15 65.35
C SER A 308 49.10 -8.50 65.06
N SER A 309 49.61 -8.71 63.85
CA SER A 309 50.79 -9.57 63.60
C SER A 309 51.41 -9.35 62.22
N HIS A 310 52.74 -9.28 62.14
CA HIS A 310 53.50 -9.07 60.91
C HIS A 310 53.68 -10.35 60.07
N SER A 311 53.59 -10.21 58.74
CA SER A 311 54.46 -10.93 57.77
C SER A 311 54.27 -10.32 56.38
N GLY A 312 55.35 -9.98 55.67
CA GLY A 312 55.28 -9.21 54.42
C GLY A 312 55.30 -10.04 53.13
N ALA A 313 54.73 -9.48 52.08
CA ALA A 313 55.04 -9.74 50.67
C ALA A 313 54.70 -8.46 49.86
N PRO A 314 55.47 -8.09 48.81
CA PRO A 314 55.11 -6.96 47.96
C PRO A 314 53.89 -7.29 47.09
N GLY A 315 52.95 -6.37 46.96
CA GLY A 315 51.81 -6.52 46.04
C GLY A 315 52.25 -6.44 44.57
N PRO A 316 51.59 -7.17 43.65
CA PRO A 316 51.88 -7.08 42.22
C PRO A 316 51.43 -5.73 41.63
N ASP A 317 52.24 -5.23 40.70
CA ASP A 317 52.07 -3.96 40.00
C ASP A 317 50.79 -3.93 39.12
N PRO A 318 49.90 -2.93 39.24
CA PRO A 318 48.60 -2.90 38.54
C PRO A 318 48.67 -2.41 37.08
N THR A 319 49.85 -2.34 36.46
CA THR A 319 50.02 -1.74 35.12
C THR A 319 49.95 -2.72 33.93
N LEU A 320 49.76 -4.02 34.15
CA LEU A 320 49.62 -5.02 33.09
C LEU A 320 48.16 -5.37 32.75
N ALA A 321 47.40 -4.35 32.32
CA ALA A 321 46.14 -4.54 31.59
C ALA A 321 46.42 -5.15 30.20
N ARG A 322 46.58 -6.48 30.15
CA ARG A 322 46.84 -7.22 28.91
C ARG A 322 45.55 -7.38 28.10
N GLY A 323 45.14 -6.29 27.44
CA GLY A 323 44.04 -6.31 26.49
C GLY A 323 44.31 -7.32 25.36
N HIS A 324 43.49 -8.36 25.30
CA HIS A 324 43.45 -9.27 24.15
C HIS A 324 42.70 -8.57 23.01
N ASN A 325 43.40 -7.66 22.32
CA ASN A 325 42.90 -7.00 21.12
C ASN A 325 42.74 -8.03 19.99
N VAL A 326 41.56 -8.66 19.91
CA VAL A 326 41.14 -9.41 18.72
C VAL A 326 40.79 -8.38 17.65
N ILE A 327 41.79 -8.00 16.85
CA ILE A 327 41.57 -7.17 15.67
C ILE A 327 40.91 -8.06 14.61
N ASN A 328 39.58 -8.02 14.55
CA ASN A 328 38.85 -8.51 13.39
C ASN A 328 39.19 -7.63 12.18
N VAL A 329 40.20 -8.05 11.41
CA VAL A 329 40.53 -7.44 10.12
C VAL A 329 39.44 -7.83 9.12
N ILE A 330 38.34 -7.07 9.12
CA ILE A 330 37.37 -7.11 8.04
C ILE A 330 38.06 -6.56 6.80
N VAL A 331 38.43 -7.44 5.87
CA VAL A 331 38.99 -7.06 4.57
C VAL A 331 37.92 -6.27 3.81
N PRO A 332 38.15 -5.01 3.41
CA PRO A 332 37.13 -4.24 2.74
C PRO A 332 36.91 -4.73 1.29
N GLU A 333 35.82 -5.46 1.04
CA GLU A 333 35.35 -5.83 -0.31
C GLU A 333 34.79 -4.63 -1.11
N SER A 334 34.95 -3.40 -0.60
CA SER A 334 34.58 -2.15 -1.28
C SER A 334 35.29 -1.93 -2.62
N ARG A 335 36.37 -2.67 -2.90
CA ARG A 335 37.05 -2.65 -4.21
C ARG A 335 36.33 -3.45 -5.30
N ALA A 336 35.34 -4.30 -5.00
CA ALA A 336 34.57 -4.97 -6.05
C ALA A 336 33.54 -4.02 -6.69
N HIS A 337 32.71 -3.36 -5.86
CA HIS A 337 31.59 -2.55 -6.34
C HIS A 337 32.01 -1.27 -7.09
N PHE A 338 33.10 -0.61 -6.68
CA PHE A 338 33.59 0.58 -7.40
C PHE A 338 34.02 0.24 -8.84
N PHE A 339 34.75 -0.87 -9.02
CA PHE A 339 35.19 -1.32 -10.35
C PHE A 339 34.03 -1.84 -11.20
N GLN A 340 33.00 -2.44 -10.57
CA GLN A 340 31.79 -2.87 -11.26
C GLN A 340 30.93 -1.67 -11.74
N GLN A 341 30.75 -0.63 -10.92
CA GLN A 341 30.07 0.61 -11.33
C GLN A 341 30.87 1.37 -12.39
N LEU A 342 32.19 1.52 -12.22
CA LEU A 342 33.06 2.15 -13.22
C LEU A 342 33.04 1.37 -14.54
N GLY A 343 33.04 0.03 -14.49
CA GLY A 343 32.89 -0.84 -15.64
C GLY A 343 31.56 -0.65 -16.37
N TYR A 344 30.45 -0.50 -15.64
CA TYR A 344 29.14 -0.22 -16.23
C TYR A 344 29.07 1.15 -16.92
N VAL A 345 29.64 2.20 -16.29
CA VAL A 345 29.75 3.54 -16.89
C VAL A 345 30.64 3.53 -18.14
N LEU A 346 31.78 2.83 -18.10
CA LEU A 346 32.66 2.66 -19.27
C LEU A 346 31.97 1.88 -20.40
N ALA A 347 31.27 0.79 -20.09
CA ALA A 347 30.57 -0.03 -21.07
C ALA A 347 29.42 0.73 -21.76
N THR A 348 28.62 1.48 -20.99
CA THR A 348 27.53 2.32 -21.54
C THR A 348 28.06 3.46 -22.39
N LEU A 349 29.15 4.11 -21.97
CA LEU A 349 29.80 5.18 -22.74
C LEU A 349 30.44 4.65 -24.04
N LEU A 350 31.05 3.47 -24.02
CA LEU A 350 31.61 2.81 -25.20
C LEU A 350 30.50 2.37 -26.18
N LEU A 351 29.38 1.85 -25.69
CA LEU A 351 28.19 1.55 -26.49
C LEU A 351 27.64 2.81 -27.19
N PHE A 352 27.57 3.93 -26.47
CA PHE A 352 27.13 5.20 -27.03
C PHE A 352 28.07 5.70 -28.15
N ILE A 353 29.39 5.60 -27.95
CA ILE A 353 30.39 5.92 -29.00
C ILE A 353 30.19 5.03 -30.23
N LEU A 354 29.99 3.72 -30.06
CA LEU A 354 29.77 2.80 -31.18
C LEU A 354 28.49 3.14 -31.96
N LEU A 355 27.39 3.49 -31.28
CA LEU A 355 26.16 3.97 -31.92
C LEU A 355 26.37 5.30 -32.66
N LEU A 356 27.16 6.21 -32.11
CA LEU A 356 27.47 7.49 -32.75
C LEU A 356 28.36 7.29 -33.99
N VAL A 357 29.31 6.35 -33.94
CA VAL A 357 30.12 5.93 -35.09
C VAL A 357 29.27 5.25 -36.17
N THR A 358 28.33 4.36 -35.81
CA THR A 358 27.46 3.71 -36.82
C THR A 358 26.51 4.72 -37.48
N VAL A 359 25.99 5.70 -36.73
CA VAL A 359 25.21 6.82 -37.28
C VAL A 359 26.07 7.68 -38.21
N LEU A 360 27.30 8.04 -37.83
CA LEU A 360 28.22 8.79 -38.68
C LEU A 360 28.62 8.03 -39.95
N LEU A 361 28.86 6.71 -39.85
CA LEU A 361 29.14 5.86 -41.01
C LEU A 361 27.91 5.69 -41.91
N ALA A 362 26.71 5.59 -41.35
CA ALA A 362 25.46 5.57 -42.11
C ALA A 362 25.16 6.92 -42.79
N ALA A 363 25.50 8.05 -42.14
CA ALA A 363 25.41 9.38 -42.72
C ALA A 363 26.46 9.60 -43.82
N ARG A 364 27.69 9.10 -43.65
CA ARG A 364 28.74 9.10 -44.70
C ARG A 364 28.36 8.21 -45.88
N ARG A 365 27.85 6.99 -45.65
CA ARG A 365 27.33 6.11 -46.71
C ARG A 365 26.15 6.75 -47.46
N ARG A 366 25.24 7.47 -46.77
CA ARG A 366 24.16 8.23 -47.42
C ARG A 366 24.63 9.50 -48.16
N ARG A 367 25.82 10.02 -47.87
CA ARG A 367 26.46 11.12 -48.65
C ARG A 367 27.35 10.64 -49.79
N GLY A 368 27.85 9.41 -49.75
CA GLY A 368 28.73 8.83 -50.78
C GLY A 368 28.02 8.11 -51.93
N GLY A 369 26.72 8.33 -52.13
CA GLY A 369 25.88 7.59 -53.09
C GLY A 369 25.10 8.48 -54.07
N TYR A 370 25.53 9.72 -54.29
CA TYR A 370 24.89 10.65 -55.22
C TYR A 370 25.91 11.33 -56.14
N GLU A 371 26.27 10.65 -57.23
CA GLU A 371 26.83 11.27 -58.43
C GLU A 371 26.31 10.52 -59.69
N TYR A 372 25.97 11.31 -60.72
CA TYR A 372 25.54 10.89 -62.07
C TYR A 372 24.13 10.25 -62.20
N SER A 373 23.24 10.68 -63.11
CA SER A 373 23.17 11.89 -63.94
C SER A 373 21.72 12.21 -64.34
N ASP A 374 21.41 13.49 -64.51
CA ASP A 374 20.18 13.99 -65.12
C ASP A 374 20.21 13.82 -66.66
N GLN A 375 19.16 13.23 -67.27
CA GLN A 375 18.64 13.72 -68.55
C GLN A 375 17.22 13.23 -68.94
N LYS A 376 16.29 14.20 -68.95
CA LYS A 376 15.32 14.49 -70.04
C LYS A 376 14.39 13.40 -70.63
N SER A 377 13.10 13.72 -70.49
CA SER A 377 12.06 13.74 -71.55
C SER A 377 11.36 12.43 -71.96
N GLY A 378 10.10 12.56 -72.40
CA GLY A 378 9.51 11.60 -73.35
C GLY A 378 8.26 10.81 -72.92
N ASN A 379 7.16 11.50 -72.61
CA ASN A 379 5.81 11.28 -73.18
C ASN A 379 5.18 9.86 -73.34
N SER A 380 3.85 9.78 -73.14
CA SER A 380 2.93 8.72 -73.64
C SER A 380 3.03 7.32 -72.97
N LYS A 381 2.07 6.37 -73.09
CA LYS A 381 0.61 6.38 -73.32
C LYS A 381 0.09 4.92 -73.24
N GLY A 382 -0.82 4.62 -72.31
CA GLY A 382 -1.50 3.32 -72.22
C GLY A 382 -0.57 2.13 -71.93
N LYS A 383 -1.00 0.88 -71.89
CA LYS A 383 -2.26 0.18 -71.52
C LYS A 383 -1.97 -1.29 -71.90
N ASP A 384 -2.60 -2.23 -71.21
CA ASP A 384 -2.79 -3.64 -71.62
C ASP A 384 -1.54 -4.56 -71.63
N VAL A 385 -1.54 -5.88 -71.39
CA VAL A 385 -2.23 -6.93 -70.58
C VAL A 385 -1.32 -8.18 -70.80
N ASN A 386 -1.55 -9.30 -70.11
CA ASN A 386 -1.25 -10.70 -70.53
C ASN A 386 0.18 -11.23 -70.29
N LEU A 387 0.38 -12.55 -70.10
CA LEU A 387 -0.49 -13.67 -69.67
C LEU A 387 0.40 -14.91 -69.46
N ALA A 388 -0.03 -15.85 -68.61
CA ALA A 388 0.34 -17.28 -68.63
C ALA A 388 1.81 -17.65 -68.35
N GLU A 389 2.15 -18.92 -68.06
CA GLU A 389 1.49 -20.05 -67.36
C GLU A 389 2.55 -21.18 -67.31
N PHE A 390 2.24 -22.28 -66.60
CA PHE A 390 2.99 -23.54 -66.53
C PHE A 390 4.31 -23.55 -65.73
N ALA A 391 4.75 -24.66 -65.14
CA ALA A 391 4.13 -25.71 -64.29
C ALA A 391 5.13 -26.88 -64.16
N VAL A 392 4.80 -27.86 -63.30
CA VAL A 392 5.39 -29.22 -63.23
C VAL A 392 6.83 -29.31 -62.68
N ALA A 393 7.27 -30.37 -61.99
CA ALA A 393 6.70 -31.16 -60.88
C ALA A 393 7.80 -32.13 -60.36
N ALA A 394 7.71 -32.52 -59.09
CA ALA A 394 8.11 -33.81 -58.50
C ALA A 394 9.57 -34.35 -58.60
N GLY A 395 9.95 -35.10 -57.56
CA GLY A 395 11.24 -35.76 -57.34
C GLY A 395 11.68 -35.52 -55.88
N ASP A 396 11.36 -36.39 -54.92
CA ASP A 396 12.08 -37.63 -54.53
C ASP A 396 13.57 -37.41 -54.18
N GLN A 397 14.17 -38.02 -53.16
CA GLN A 397 13.72 -38.82 -51.98
C GLN A 397 14.97 -38.99 -51.06
N MET A 398 14.83 -39.62 -49.89
CA MET A 398 15.93 -40.20 -49.05
C MET A 398 16.89 -39.23 -48.32
N LEU A 399 17.59 -39.62 -47.24
CA LEU A 399 17.30 -40.49 -46.06
C LEU A 399 18.51 -40.38 -45.08
N TYR A 400 18.32 -40.72 -43.80
CA TYR A 400 19.34 -40.82 -42.72
C TYR A 400 20.06 -39.52 -42.28
N GLY A 401 20.39 -39.31 -41.00
CA GLY A 401 20.10 -40.08 -39.78
C GLY A 401 21.31 -40.27 -38.84
N SER A 402 21.07 -40.10 -37.52
CA SER A 402 22.00 -40.29 -36.37
C SER A 402 23.19 -39.31 -36.28
N GLU A 403 23.79 -38.97 -35.12
CA GLU A 403 23.52 -39.24 -33.67
C GLU A 403 23.39 -37.87 -32.95
N ASP A 404 22.68 -37.64 -31.82
CA ASP A 404 22.61 -38.27 -30.48
C ASP A 404 23.85 -38.11 -29.56
N ILE A 405 23.90 -37.03 -28.78
CA ILE A 405 24.32 -37.07 -27.36
C ILE A 405 23.34 -36.24 -26.54
N GLN A 406 22.65 -36.92 -25.61
CA GLN A 406 21.80 -36.29 -24.59
C GLN A 406 22.64 -35.84 -23.38
N LEU A 407 22.29 -34.70 -22.80
CA LEU A 407 21.82 -34.55 -21.41
C LEU A 407 21.35 -33.08 -21.26
N ALA A 408 20.06 -32.83 -21.11
CA ALA A 408 19.37 -32.75 -19.82
C ALA A 408 19.82 -31.53 -18.97
N SER A 409 18.94 -30.61 -18.57
CA SER A 409 17.49 -30.57 -18.78
C SER A 409 16.91 -29.16 -18.61
N SER A 410 16.28 -28.65 -19.68
CA SER A 410 15.33 -27.55 -19.64
C SER A 410 14.28 -27.79 -20.73
N PRO A 411 12.99 -27.97 -20.39
CA PRO A 411 11.91 -27.77 -21.35
C PRO A 411 10.95 -26.65 -20.90
N PRO A 412 10.54 -25.75 -21.81
CA PRO A 412 9.47 -24.78 -21.57
C PRO A 412 8.09 -25.31 -22.01
N THR A 413 7.09 -24.42 -21.93
CA THR A 413 5.76 -24.41 -22.59
C THR A 413 4.55 -25.08 -21.93
N ASP A 414 3.48 -24.27 -21.94
CA ASP A 414 2.05 -24.58 -22.06
C ASP A 414 1.32 -25.46 -21.04
N TYR A 415 0.57 -24.77 -20.16
CA TYR A 415 -0.84 -25.13 -19.98
C TYR A 415 -1.74 -23.87 -19.87
N LYS A 416 -2.67 -23.72 -20.81
CA LYS A 416 -3.75 -22.72 -20.78
C LYS A 416 -5.03 -23.34 -20.20
N ASN A 417 -5.78 -22.51 -19.48
CA ASN A 417 -7.22 -22.64 -19.19
C ASN A 417 -7.68 -23.87 -18.38
N ASN A 418 -8.04 -23.64 -17.11
CA ASN A 418 -8.94 -24.56 -16.37
C ASN A 418 -9.90 -23.86 -15.37
N ILE A 419 -10.28 -22.60 -15.63
CA ILE A 419 -11.13 -21.77 -14.73
C ILE A 419 -12.64 -21.88 -15.01
N LEU A 420 -13.08 -22.74 -15.94
CA LEU A 420 -14.49 -22.89 -16.32
C LEU A 420 -15.11 -24.27 -16.05
N LYS A 421 -14.44 -25.16 -15.30
CA LYS A 421 -14.96 -26.52 -15.02
C LYS A 421 -15.61 -26.70 -13.65
N GLU A 422 -15.40 -25.78 -12.70
CA GLU A 422 -15.95 -25.91 -11.33
C GLU A 422 -17.40 -25.41 -11.18
N ARG A 423 -17.95 -24.71 -12.18
CA ARG A 423 -19.31 -24.12 -12.13
C ARG A 423 -20.43 -24.98 -12.74
N ALA A 424 -20.12 -26.21 -13.15
CA ALA A 424 -21.05 -27.11 -13.85
C ALA A 424 -21.54 -28.31 -13.02
N GLU A 425 -20.92 -28.64 -11.89
CA GLU A 425 -21.27 -29.84 -11.08
C GLU A 425 -22.18 -29.54 -9.89
N LEU A 426 -22.47 -28.26 -9.60
CA LEU A 426 -23.41 -27.84 -8.54
C LEU A 426 -24.87 -27.68 -9.02
N ALA A 427 -25.14 -27.91 -10.29
CA ALA A 427 -26.47 -27.80 -10.87
C ALA A 427 -26.75 -29.00 -11.79
N HIS A 428 -27.03 -30.18 -11.21
CA HIS A 428 -27.91 -31.25 -11.74
C HIS A 428 -27.94 -32.50 -10.82
N SER A 429 -28.81 -32.52 -9.80
CA SER A 429 -29.63 -33.71 -9.42
C SER A 429 -30.52 -33.43 -8.18
N PRO A 430 -31.62 -34.19 -7.99
CA PRO A 430 -32.80 -33.70 -7.26
C PRO A 430 -32.91 -34.13 -5.79
N LEU A 431 -33.78 -33.42 -5.05
CA LEU A 431 -34.34 -33.84 -3.76
C LEU A 431 -35.10 -35.19 -3.89
N PRO A 432 -35.19 -35.98 -2.81
CA PRO A 432 -36.48 -35.99 -2.13
C PRO A 432 -36.46 -35.99 -0.59
N ALA A 433 -37.49 -35.30 -0.06
CA ALA A 433 -38.07 -35.27 1.28
C ALA A 433 -37.73 -36.35 2.33
N LYS A 434 -37.66 -35.88 3.59
CA LYS A 434 -38.69 -36.25 4.59
C LYS A 434 -38.87 -35.20 5.68
N TYR A 435 -40.13 -34.95 6.04
CA TYR A 435 -40.54 -34.20 7.22
C TYR A 435 -40.06 -34.90 8.50
N ILE A 436 -39.66 -34.12 9.50
CA ILE A 436 -39.79 -34.50 10.92
C ILE A 436 -40.58 -33.38 11.59
N ASP A 437 -41.74 -33.76 12.11
CA ASP A 437 -42.71 -32.95 12.82
C ASP A 437 -42.38 -33.01 14.32
N LEU A 438 -42.39 -31.88 15.03
CA LEU A 438 -42.02 -31.77 16.45
C LEU A 438 -43.04 -30.92 17.21
N ASP A 439 -44.28 -31.42 17.27
CA ASP A 439 -45.27 -30.99 18.27
C ASP A 439 -45.93 -32.22 18.90
N LYS A 440 -45.60 -32.49 20.18
CA LYS A 440 -46.52 -33.17 21.10
C LYS A 440 -46.13 -33.06 22.58
N ASP A 441 -46.91 -32.29 23.32
CA ASP A 441 -47.08 -32.46 24.76
C ASP A 441 -47.61 -33.86 25.10
N PRO A 442 -47.21 -34.43 26.26
CA PRO A 442 -47.95 -35.47 26.94
C PRO A 442 -48.75 -34.86 28.11
N SER A 443 -50.05 -34.67 27.92
CA SER A 443 -50.99 -34.40 29.02
C SER A 443 -51.98 -35.56 29.19
N GLY A 444 -52.09 -36.05 30.43
CA GLY A 444 -52.95 -37.16 30.85
C GLY A 444 -52.22 -38.50 31.01
N LEU A 445 -52.46 -39.29 32.07
CA LEU A 445 -53.41 -39.13 33.18
C LEU A 445 -53.04 -40.09 34.34
N CYS A 446 -53.37 -39.74 35.60
CA CYS A 446 -53.78 -40.67 36.69
C CYS A 446 -52.79 -41.78 37.18
N LEU A 447 -52.42 -41.95 38.47
CA LEU A 447 -53.22 -42.05 39.71
C LEU A 447 -52.31 -42.33 40.95
N LEU A 448 -52.81 -41.96 42.15
CA LEU A 448 -52.64 -42.61 43.47
C LEU A 448 -51.24 -42.89 44.07
N GLY A 449 -51.04 -42.39 45.31
CA GLY A 449 -50.73 -43.29 46.43
C GLY A 449 -49.66 -42.83 47.44
N ALA A 450 -50.10 -42.69 48.70
CA ALA A 450 -49.31 -42.52 49.95
C ALA A 450 -48.54 -41.20 50.14
#